data_AF-A0A7C1AXV3-F1
#
_entry.id   AF-A0A7C1AXV3-F1
#
_cell.length_a   1.000
_cell.length_b   1.000
_cell.length_c   1.000
_cell.angle_alpha   90.00
_cell.angle_beta   90.00
_cell.angle_gamma   90.00
#
_symmetry.space_group_name_H-M   'P 1'
#
loop_
_entity.id
_entity.type
_entity.pdbx_description
1 polymer ?
#
loop_
_entity_poly.entity_id
_entity_poly.type
_entity_poly.pdbx_seq_one_letter_code
_entity_poly.pdbx_strand_id
1 'polypeptide(L)'
;MAYQTDAHAHKVIELLKYANFNICINPQVLAIMGVDAEPRTRGLTRVRELVAAGVNVATAQDTICDGFHIFGTGDPLDYGMLMAYQAQYNSTEKVKIVYDMITENAARLMRIENYGISVGNPADFNIIYAPNEAEAFRTRPKRLVFKNGKLIARGEKRTELL
;
A
#
# COMPACT_ATOMS: atom_id res chain seq x y z
N MET A 1 0.04 -7.77 15.46
CA MET A 1 -0.96 -7.42 16.49
C MET A 1 -2.37 -7.93 16.19
N ALA A 2 -2.61 -8.63 15.07
CA ALA A 2 -3.94 -9.11 14.68
C ALA A 2 -4.60 -10.01 15.73
N TYR A 3 -3.81 -10.90 16.36
CA TYR A 3 -4.28 -11.89 17.33
C TYR A 3 -4.13 -11.47 18.80
N GLN A 4 -3.76 -10.21 19.04
CA GLN A 4 -3.56 -9.70 20.40
C GLN A 4 -4.86 -9.08 20.92
N THR A 5 -5.07 -9.14 22.24
CA THR A 5 -6.20 -8.45 22.88
C THR A 5 -6.14 -6.95 22.62
N ASP A 6 -7.30 -6.28 22.62
CA ASP A 6 -7.37 -4.84 22.35
C ASP A 6 -6.51 -4.02 23.32
N ALA A 7 -6.51 -4.37 24.61
CA ALA A 7 -5.70 -3.68 25.62
C ALA A 7 -4.20 -3.79 25.32
N HIS A 8 -3.72 -4.99 24.94
CA HIS A 8 -2.33 -5.18 24.59
C HIS A 8 -1.97 -4.45 23.28
N ALA A 9 -2.82 -4.57 22.26
CA ALA A 9 -2.61 -3.92 20.97
C ALA A 9 -2.54 -2.39 21.12
N HIS A 10 -3.46 -1.79 21.88
CA HIS A 10 -3.46 -0.35 22.15
C HIS A 10 -2.15 0.09 22.79
N LYS A 11 -1.70 -0.61 23.85
CA LYS A 11 -0.40 -0.33 24.49
C LYS A 11 0.75 -0.39 23.49
N VAL A 12 0.79 -1.40 22.62
CA VAL A 12 1.85 -1.54 21.62
C VAL A 12 1.80 -0.42 20.58
N ILE A 13 0.60 -0.03 20.11
CA ILE A 13 0.44 1.06 19.15
C ILE A 13 0.96 2.38 19.71
N GLU A 14 0.66 2.69 20.97
CA GLU A 14 1.19 3.89 21.64
C GLU A 14 2.72 3.87 21.73
N LEU A 15 3.32 2.70 22.02
CA LEU A 15 4.77 2.55 22.02
C LEU A 15 5.38 2.74 20.63
N LEU A 16 4.74 2.20 19.58
CA LEU A 16 5.17 2.39 18.20
C LEU A 16 5.12 3.86 17.78
N LYS A 17 4.06 4.56 18.19
CA LYS A 17 3.91 6.00 17.95
C LYS A 17 4.99 6.80 18.68
N TYR A 18 5.18 6.54 19.97
CA TYR A 18 6.22 7.18 20.79
C TYR A 18 7.62 6.98 20.20
N ALA A 19 7.93 5.78 19.72
CA ALA A 19 9.21 5.45 19.11
C ALA A 19 9.36 5.97 17.66
N ASN A 20 8.35 6.64 17.10
CA ASN A 20 8.29 7.06 15.70
C ASN A 20 8.60 5.90 14.72
N PHE A 21 8.05 4.72 15.01
CA PHE A 21 8.26 3.53 14.21
C PHE A 21 7.44 3.57 12.91
N ASN A 22 7.95 2.94 11.86
CA ASN A 22 7.22 2.74 10.60
C ASN A 22 6.74 1.29 10.52
N ILE A 23 5.56 1.06 9.97
CA ILE A 23 5.02 -0.29 9.77
C ILE A 23 4.83 -0.54 8.26
N CYS A 24 5.41 -1.62 7.76
CA CYS A 24 5.12 -2.14 6.42
C CYS A 24 4.15 -3.32 6.52
N ILE A 25 3.13 -3.35 5.66
CA ILE A 25 2.08 -4.37 5.68
C ILE A 25 1.97 -5.01 4.30
N ASN A 26 1.98 -6.34 4.27
CA ASN A 26 2.00 -7.13 3.04
C ASN A 26 0.65 -7.86 2.84
N PRO A 27 -0.38 -7.21 2.27
CA PRO A 27 -1.75 -7.70 2.30
C PRO A 27 -1.92 -9.02 1.55
N GLN A 28 -1.18 -9.27 0.47
CA GLN A 28 -1.35 -10.50 -0.31
C GLN A 28 -0.93 -11.76 0.46
N VAL A 29 0.24 -11.71 1.09
CA VAL A 29 0.81 -12.86 1.83
C VAL A 29 0.08 -13.06 3.15
N LEU A 30 -0.25 -11.98 3.85
CA LEU A 30 -0.99 -12.08 5.12
C LEU A 30 -2.39 -12.70 4.96
N ALA A 31 -3.02 -12.53 3.79
CA ALA A 31 -4.33 -13.12 3.51
C ALA A 31 -4.30 -14.65 3.34
N ILE A 32 -3.14 -15.25 3.05
CA ILE A 32 -3.03 -16.69 2.74
C ILE A 32 -2.20 -17.47 3.76
N MET A 33 -1.37 -16.80 4.57
CA MET A 33 -0.49 -17.43 5.54
C MET A 33 -1.10 -17.62 6.94
N GLY A 34 -2.38 -17.29 7.11
CA GLY A 34 -3.10 -17.48 8.37
C GLY A 34 -3.27 -18.96 8.73
N VAL A 35 -3.06 -19.30 10.01
CA VAL A 35 -3.20 -20.67 10.55
C VAL A 35 -4.52 -20.90 11.28
N ASP A 36 -5.46 -19.97 11.17
CA ASP A 36 -6.74 -20.01 11.88
C ASP A 36 -7.62 -21.18 11.41
N ALA A 37 -8.38 -21.76 12.35
CA ALA A 37 -9.51 -22.64 12.03
C ALA A 37 -10.69 -21.80 11.49
N GLU A 38 -11.71 -22.45 10.90
CA GLU A 38 -12.91 -21.74 10.48
C GLU A 38 -13.74 -21.25 11.68
N PRO A 39 -14.23 -19.99 11.67
CA PRO A 39 -14.06 -18.97 10.62
C PRO A 39 -12.67 -18.33 10.62
N ARG A 40 -12.04 -18.25 9.44
CA ARG A 40 -10.69 -17.64 9.29
C ARG A 40 -10.72 -16.12 9.46
N THR A 41 -9.71 -15.58 10.15
CA THR A 41 -9.49 -14.15 10.21
C THR A 41 -8.89 -13.64 8.89
N ARG A 42 -8.80 -12.32 8.73
CA ARG A 42 -8.14 -11.71 7.55
C ARG A 42 -6.62 -11.82 7.59
N GLY A 43 -6.01 -12.21 8.72
CA GLY A 43 -4.56 -12.25 8.92
C GLY A 43 -3.87 -10.87 8.95
N LEU A 44 -4.55 -9.78 8.57
CA LEU A 44 -4.02 -8.44 8.52
C LEU A 44 -3.82 -7.84 9.92
N THR A 45 -2.75 -7.06 10.11
CA THR A 45 -2.56 -6.28 11.34
C THR A 45 -3.59 -5.15 11.46
N ARG A 46 -3.57 -4.45 12.61
CA ARG A 46 -4.52 -3.40 13.02
C ARG A 46 -4.32 -2.07 12.29
N VAL A 47 -4.51 -2.07 10.97
CA VAL A 47 -4.15 -0.95 10.08
C VAL A 47 -4.88 0.33 10.44
N ARG A 48 -6.18 0.24 10.71
CA ARG A 48 -7.01 1.41 11.04
C ARG A 48 -6.58 2.07 12.34
N GLU A 49 -6.30 1.26 13.36
CA GLU A 49 -5.82 1.77 14.66
C GLU A 49 -4.43 2.38 14.55
N LEU A 50 -3.51 1.76 13.79
CA LEU A 50 -2.17 2.31 13.53
C LEU A 50 -2.23 3.67 12.81
N VAL A 51 -3.03 3.76 11.75
CA VAL A 51 -3.23 5.02 11.00
C VAL A 51 -3.87 6.08 11.91
N ALA A 52 -4.88 5.71 12.69
CA ALA A 52 -5.56 6.65 13.60
C ALA A 52 -4.62 7.18 14.70
N ALA A 53 -3.69 6.36 15.19
CA ALA A 53 -2.65 6.77 16.14
C ALA A 53 -1.53 7.63 15.48
N GLY A 54 -1.59 7.83 14.16
CA GLY A 54 -0.59 8.58 13.40
C GLY A 54 0.75 7.87 13.29
N VAL A 55 0.75 6.53 13.34
CA VAL A 55 1.91 5.70 12.97
C VAL A 55 2.05 5.73 11.45
N ASN A 56 3.27 5.88 10.94
CA ASN A 56 3.49 5.80 9.50
C ASN A 56 3.30 4.36 9.03
N VAL A 57 2.31 4.14 8.16
CA VAL A 57 1.99 2.83 7.62
C VAL A 57 2.21 2.85 6.11
N ALA A 58 3.02 1.91 5.63
CA ALA A 58 3.19 1.62 4.21
C ALA A 58 2.67 0.22 3.89
N THR A 59 2.41 -0.05 2.62
CA THR A 59 2.10 -1.40 2.14
C THR A 59 3.03 -1.77 1.00
N ALA A 60 3.33 -3.06 0.86
CA ALA A 60 4.25 -3.56 -0.14
C ALA A 60 3.84 -4.94 -0.65
N GLN A 61 4.40 -5.29 -1.80
CA GLN A 61 4.42 -6.65 -2.30
C GLN A 61 5.67 -7.35 -1.77
N ASP A 62 5.48 -8.28 -0.84
CA ASP A 62 6.53 -9.07 -0.21
C ASP A 62 7.16 -10.06 -1.20
N THR A 63 6.29 -10.80 -1.89
CA THR A 63 6.65 -11.94 -2.73
C THR A 63 6.01 -11.84 -4.12
N ILE A 64 6.75 -12.32 -5.12
CA ILE A 64 6.33 -12.36 -6.53
C ILE A 64 6.67 -13.75 -7.06
N CYS A 65 5.64 -14.57 -7.31
CA CYS A 65 5.78 -15.90 -7.91
C CYS A 65 6.86 -16.78 -7.24
N ASP A 66 6.83 -16.87 -5.91
CA ASP A 66 7.77 -17.66 -5.12
C ASP A 66 7.08 -18.78 -4.32
N GLY A 67 7.87 -19.49 -3.49
CA GLY A 67 7.38 -20.61 -2.68
C GLY A 67 6.33 -20.24 -1.62
N PHE A 68 6.14 -18.96 -1.31
CA PHE A 68 5.15 -18.48 -0.34
C PHE A 68 3.90 -17.91 -1.01
N HIS A 69 4.02 -17.40 -2.23
CA HIS A 69 2.93 -16.78 -2.98
C HIS A 69 3.11 -16.93 -4.48
N ILE A 70 2.17 -17.62 -5.13
CA ILE A 70 2.26 -17.94 -6.56
C ILE A 70 1.83 -16.78 -7.50
N PHE A 71 1.19 -15.74 -6.97
CA PHE A 71 0.75 -14.59 -7.76
C PHE A 71 1.77 -13.43 -7.67
N GLY A 72 1.50 -12.35 -8.41
CA GLY A 72 2.21 -11.09 -8.26
C GLY A 72 2.69 -10.47 -9.55
N THR A 73 2.62 -9.14 -9.61
CA THR A 73 3.02 -8.34 -10.78
C THR A 73 4.09 -7.30 -10.45
N GLY A 74 4.36 -7.06 -9.16
CA GLY A 74 5.18 -5.95 -8.69
C GLY A 74 4.47 -4.59 -8.74
N ASP A 75 3.18 -4.54 -9.08
CA ASP A 75 2.43 -3.31 -9.27
C ASP A 75 1.85 -2.75 -7.93
N PRO A 76 2.24 -1.52 -7.52
CA PRO A 76 1.65 -0.84 -6.38
C PRO A 76 0.12 -0.70 -6.40
N LEU A 77 -0.49 -0.58 -7.57
CA LEU A 77 -1.94 -0.49 -7.68
C LEU A 77 -2.63 -1.83 -7.36
N ASP A 78 -1.95 -2.96 -7.52
CA ASP A 78 -2.53 -4.27 -7.22
C ASP A 78 -2.56 -4.53 -5.72
N TYR A 79 -1.42 -4.39 -5.05
CA TYR A 79 -1.36 -4.61 -3.60
C TYR A 79 -2.02 -3.48 -2.81
N GLY A 80 -2.02 -2.25 -3.31
CA GLY A 80 -2.80 -1.14 -2.74
C GLY A 80 -4.31 -1.41 -2.81
N MET A 81 -4.85 -1.96 -3.91
CA MET A 81 -6.27 -2.32 -3.94
C MET A 81 -6.61 -3.41 -2.90
N LEU A 82 -5.76 -4.44 -2.77
CA LEU A 82 -5.95 -5.47 -1.75
C LEU A 82 -5.89 -4.91 -0.33
N MET A 83 -4.96 -3.99 -0.07
CA MET A 83 -4.88 -3.24 1.19
C MET A 83 -6.19 -2.49 1.48
N ALA A 84 -6.75 -1.77 0.49
CA ALA A 84 -8.02 -1.06 0.65
C ALA A 84 -9.17 -1.98 1.06
N TYR A 85 -9.32 -3.13 0.41
CA TYR A 85 -10.34 -4.12 0.77
C TYR A 85 -10.12 -4.70 2.17
N GLN A 86 -8.90 -5.16 2.48
CA GLN A 86 -8.64 -5.85 3.74
C GLN A 86 -8.71 -4.90 4.96
N ALA A 87 -8.29 -3.64 4.81
CA ALA A 87 -8.48 -2.60 5.83
C ALA A 87 -9.87 -1.97 5.86
N GLN A 88 -10.78 -2.34 4.94
CA GLN A 88 -12.13 -1.77 4.85
C GLN A 88 -12.15 -0.26 4.58
N TYR A 89 -11.22 0.21 3.75
CA TYR A 89 -11.13 1.60 3.30
C TYR A 89 -11.91 1.77 2.00
N ASN A 90 -13.23 1.95 2.14
CA ASN A 90 -14.20 2.02 1.04
C ASN A 90 -14.86 3.42 0.91
N SER A 91 -14.06 4.48 0.94
CA SER A 91 -14.49 5.84 0.58
C SER A 91 -13.35 6.57 -0.11
N THR A 92 -13.63 7.59 -0.92
CA THR A 92 -12.60 8.35 -1.65
C THR A 92 -11.52 8.89 -0.72
N GLU A 93 -11.92 9.45 0.43
CA GLU A 93 -11.02 9.95 1.47
C GLU A 93 -10.10 8.85 2.03
N LYS A 94 -10.67 7.67 2.32
CA LYS A 94 -9.91 6.54 2.87
C LYS A 94 -9.04 5.86 1.82
N VAL A 95 -9.43 5.90 0.56
CA VAL A 95 -8.62 5.38 -0.55
C VAL A 95 -7.35 6.21 -0.72
N LYS A 96 -7.42 7.54 -0.53
CA LYS A 96 -6.21 8.39 -0.51
C LYS A 96 -5.19 7.93 0.54
N ILE A 97 -5.65 7.57 1.73
CA ILE A 97 -4.78 7.01 2.80
C ILE A 97 -4.03 5.77 2.28
N VAL A 98 -4.71 4.87 1.55
CA VAL A 98 -4.06 3.68 0.97
C VAL A 98 -3.11 4.04 -0.15
N TYR A 99 -3.45 5.04 -0.95
CA TYR A 99 -2.57 5.54 -2.00
C TYR A 99 -1.27 6.13 -1.42
N ASP A 100 -1.35 6.78 -0.26
CA ASP A 100 -0.18 7.27 0.47
C ASP A 100 0.67 6.13 1.04
N MET A 101 0.05 5.01 1.44
CA MET A 101 0.76 3.79 1.85
C MET A 101 1.68 3.22 0.76
N ILE A 102 1.38 3.46 -0.53
CA ILE A 102 2.16 2.99 -1.68
C ILE A 102 3.05 4.08 -2.30
N THR A 103 3.04 5.30 -1.76
CA THR A 103 3.81 6.44 -2.25
C THR A 103 4.55 7.15 -1.12
N GLU A 104 3.98 8.21 -0.55
CA GLU A 104 4.64 9.08 0.44
C GLU A 104 5.06 8.32 1.71
N ASN A 105 4.19 7.46 2.23
CA ASN A 105 4.50 6.71 3.45
C ASN A 105 5.59 5.67 3.22
N ALA A 106 5.61 5.06 2.03
CA ALA A 106 6.66 4.12 1.62
C ALA A 106 8.00 4.85 1.46
N ALA A 107 8.01 6.03 0.84
CA ALA A 107 9.21 6.87 0.72
C ALA A 107 9.74 7.29 2.10
N ARG A 108 8.84 7.70 3.02
CA ARG A 108 9.19 8.00 4.41
C ARG A 108 9.76 6.79 5.14
N LEU A 109 9.16 5.61 4.97
CA LEU A 109 9.67 4.36 5.55
C LEU A 109 11.09 4.07 5.09
N MET A 110 11.35 4.26 3.79
CA MET A 110 12.66 4.06 3.16
C MET A 110 13.64 5.22 3.38
N ARG A 111 13.21 6.29 4.07
CA ARG A 111 14.01 7.51 4.34
C ARG A 111 14.52 8.18 3.07
N ILE A 112 13.70 8.18 2.02
CA ILE A 112 14.05 8.85 0.76
C ILE A 112 13.90 10.35 0.94
N GLU A 113 14.98 11.09 0.72
CA GLU A 113 14.98 12.55 0.72
C GLU A 113 14.51 13.10 -0.62
N ASN A 114 13.96 14.32 -0.62
CA ASN A 114 13.48 15.03 -1.82
C ASN A 114 12.45 14.22 -2.65
N TYR A 115 11.62 13.42 -1.98
CA TYR A 115 10.52 12.68 -2.61
C TYR A 115 9.26 13.54 -2.70
N GLY A 116 8.49 13.38 -3.78
CA GLY A 116 7.22 14.06 -4.01
C GLY A 116 7.29 15.19 -5.02
N ILE A 117 6.13 15.72 -5.39
CA ILE A 117 6.00 16.75 -6.42
C ILE A 117 6.14 18.13 -5.77
N SER A 118 7.36 18.68 -5.78
CA SER A 118 7.68 19.98 -5.21
C SER A 118 8.87 20.63 -5.92
N VAL A 119 8.90 21.95 -5.96
CA VAL A 119 10.01 22.70 -6.56
C VAL A 119 11.29 22.38 -5.79
N GLY A 120 12.36 22.04 -6.51
CA GLY A 120 13.65 21.64 -5.94
C GLY A 120 13.87 20.12 -5.89
N ASN A 121 12.80 19.32 -5.91
CA ASN A 121 12.92 17.86 -6.00
C ASN A 121 13.34 17.41 -7.41
N PRO A 122 13.97 16.22 -7.54
CA PRO A 122 14.17 15.59 -8.85
C PRO A 122 12.86 15.46 -9.61
N ALA A 123 12.92 15.58 -10.94
CA ALA A 123 11.78 15.38 -11.83
C ALA A 123 11.45 13.88 -12.01
N ASP A 124 11.12 13.24 -10.89
CA ASP A 124 10.78 11.82 -10.74
C ASP A 124 9.29 11.70 -10.44
N PHE A 125 8.50 11.24 -11.40
CA PHE A 125 7.05 11.17 -11.24
C PHE A 125 6.43 10.17 -12.21
N ASN A 126 5.21 9.75 -11.88
CA ASN A 126 4.38 8.93 -12.74
C ASN A 126 3.21 9.75 -13.26
N ILE A 127 2.84 9.55 -14.53
CA ILE A 127 1.54 9.97 -15.05
C ILE A 127 0.66 8.74 -15.08
N ILE A 128 -0.40 8.74 -14.28
CA ILE A 128 -1.41 7.67 -14.24
C ILE A 128 -2.68 8.21 -14.89
N TYR A 129 -3.20 7.50 -15.89
CA TYR A 129 -4.36 7.94 -16.67
C TYR A 129 -5.67 7.62 -15.95
N ALA A 130 -5.86 8.23 -14.78
CA ALA A 130 -7.08 8.16 -13.97
C ALA A 130 -7.37 9.54 -13.35
N PRO A 131 -8.66 9.88 -13.14
CA PRO A 131 -9.04 11.17 -12.55
C PRO A 131 -8.80 11.26 -11.03
N ASN A 132 -8.59 10.14 -10.34
CA ASN A 132 -8.32 10.05 -8.91
C ASN A 132 -7.74 8.67 -8.52
N GLU A 133 -7.36 8.52 -7.27
CA GLU A 133 -6.73 7.31 -6.70
C GLU A 133 -7.67 6.10 -6.73
N ALA A 134 -8.97 6.30 -6.51
CA ALA A 134 -9.95 5.22 -6.58
C ALA A 134 -10.06 4.65 -7.99
N GLU A 135 -10.10 5.51 -8.99
CA GLU A 135 -10.10 5.13 -10.40
C GLU A 135 -8.76 4.51 -10.83
N ALA A 136 -7.64 4.99 -10.29
CA ALA A 136 -6.33 4.39 -10.51
C ALA A 136 -6.29 2.94 -10.01
N PHE A 137 -6.75 2.68 -8.77
CA PHE A 137 -6.86 1.33 -8.22
C PHE A 137 -7.85 0.47 -9.00
N ARG A 138 -9.04 0.98 -9.34
CA ARG A 138 -10.09 0.21 -10.03
C ARG A 138 -9.62 -0.25 -11.40
N THR A 139 -9.09 0.66 -12.21
CA THR A 139 -8.83 0.40 -13.64
C THR A 139 -7.42 -0.14 -13.91
N ARG A 140 -6.42 0.20 -13.07
CA ARG A 140 -4.99 0.03 -13.35
C ARG A 140 -4.67 0.53 -14.77
N PRO A 141 -4.84 1.83 -15.01
CA PRO A 141 -4.84 2.36 -16.36
C PRO A 141 -3.42 2.39 -16.93
N LYS A 142 -3.31 2.88 -18.16
CA LYS A 142 -2.04 3.27 -18.76
C LYS A 142 -1.24 4.18 -17.82
N ARG A 143 0.10 4.03 -17.84
CA ARG A 143 1.02 4.84 -17.05
C ARG A 143 2.30 5.19 -17.80
N LEU A 144 2.87 6.33 -17.45
CA LEU A 144 4.19 6.77 -17.89
C LEU A 144 5.06 7.00 -16.66
N VAL A 145 6.33 6.62 -16.73
CA VAL A 145 7.30 6.76 -15.63
C VAL A 145 8.43 7.68 -16.05
N PHE A 146 8.63 8.75 -15.31
CA PHE A 146 9.71 9.71 -15.51
C PHE A 146 10.75 9.59 -14.40
N LYS A 147 12.02 9.64 -14.78
CA LYS A 147 13.18 9.70 -13.88
C LYS A 147 14.13 10.79 -14.37
N ASN A 148 14.51 11.72 -13.50
CA ASN A 148 15.33 12.89 -13.81
C ASN A 148 14.82 13.64 -15.06
N GLY A 149 13.50 13.80 -15.17
CA GLY A 149 12.85 14.49 -16.29
C GLY A 149 12.81 13.70 -17.60
N LYS A 150 13.29 12.45 -17.62
CA LYS A 150 13.28 11.59 -18.81
C LYS A 150 12.25 10.48 -18.67
N LEU A 151 11.51 10.24 -19.73
CA LEU A 151 10.59 9.10 -19.80
C LEU A 151 11.40 7.80 -19.90
N ILE A 152 11.27 6.93 -18.89
CA ILE A 152 12.02 5.65 -18.82
C ILE A 152 11.15 4.42 -19.03
N ALA A 153 9.84 4.50 -18.79
CA ALA A 153 8.92 3.40 -19.02
C ALA A 153 7.52 3.86 -19.42
N ARG A 154 6.83 3.00 -20.17
CA ARG A 154 5.43 3.14 -20.56
C ARG A 154 4.71 1.81 -20.32
N GLY A 155 3.56 1.84 -19.67
CA GLY A 155 2.71 0.66 -19.50
C GLY A 155 1.35 0.92 -20.11
N GLU A 156 0.85 -0.01 -20.94
CA GLU A 156 -0.47 0.06 -21.57
C GLU A 156 -1.30 -1.16 -21.16
N LYS A 157 -2.60 -0.95 -20.96
CA LYS A 157 -3.57 -2.01 -20.67
C LYS A 157 -4.65 -1.96 -21.74
N ARG A 158 -4.81 -3.04 -22.50
CA ARG A 158 -5.83 -3.20 -23.54
C ARG A 158 -6.80 -4.29 -23.11
N THR A 159 -8.08 -4.02 -23.23
CA THR A 159 -9.15 -4.98 -22.98
C THR A 159 -10.12 -4.90 -24.13
N GLU A 160 -10.40 -6.04 -24.75
CA GLU A 160 -11.37 -6.17 -25.84
C GLU A 160 -12.43 -7.17 -25.38
N LEU A 161 -13.69 -6.76 -25.50
CA LEU A 161 -14.83 -7.64 -25.28
C LEU A 161 -15.40 -7.95 -26.67
N LEU A 162 -15.59 -9.23 -26.96
CA LEU A 162 -16.22 -9.72 -28.19
C LEU A 162 -17.74 -9.59 -28.09
#